data_AF-A0A8H6IBX9-F1
#
_entry.id   AF-A0A8H6IBX9-F1
#
_cell.length_a   1.000
_cell.length_b   1.000
_cell.length_c   1.000
_cell.angle_alpha   90.00
_cell.angle_beta   90.00
_cell.angle_gamma   90.00
#
_symmetry.space_group_name_H-M   'P 1'
#
loop_
_entity.id
_entity.type
_entity.pdbx_description
1 polymer ?
#
loop_
_entity_poly.entity_id
_entity_poly.type
_entity_poly.pdbx_seq_one_letter_code
_entity_poly.pdbx_strand_id
1 'polypeptide(L)'
;MFNQSGSRRWTHFRSALQLAVQRSAHKWTFEDFAECFPLYVEEDKNSASATFNSISDYIEAQNIRDLDKLFKEDYNVQESIDILHKIVQDAKERKARGEVRKDAWRENLNPRTSVCAKTIPVLEKDVARLKKQLEEAEELNQELQRQLQEVTGETDEVNQQALDIVRQLDLACEEWQKIPQEEIEGWTVENLESLKPPGQFLPWHRGLLIIYERFIRNECHYKGPIPYWDWSKDADRLTHMANSSIFDPATGFGGDGVAGTYSLPENYTLVPSRVPINPYAWKGCVKDGPFAAHPIVLGPGKLVTKHCLVRDINDTYKEYLTTNAVRNATIQPSFELFRIELEGRPVTPTPKMHDAAHVLVGGDMSNFYSSVADPLFILHHANLDRIWWVWQQIKPAKRLYEITGRSTVAPPYTDVTLDFDLDFGALAPSLKIRQVMNIHEAPACYTYV
;
A
#
# COMPACT_ATOMS: atom_id res chain seq x y z
N MET A 1 -25.57 -35.63 -60.48
CA MET A 1 -25.73 -34.38 -59.72
C MET A 1 -24.35 -33.92 -59.29
N PHE A 2 -23.75 -32.96 -60.03
CA PHE A 2 -22.40 -32.47 -59.75
C PHE A 2 -22.46 -31.31 -58.78
N ASN A 3 -21.78 -31.45 -57.65
CA ASN A 3 -21.65 -30.45 -56.60
C ASN A 3 -20.96 -29.19 -57.19
N GLN A 4 -21.67 -28.07 -57.31
CA GLN A 4 -21.12 -26.81 -57.84
C GLN A 4 -20.24 -26.12 -56.78
N SER A 5 -19.00 -26.58 -56.62
CA SER A 5 -18.00 -25.85 -55.83
C SER A 5 -17.14 -24.99 -56.75
N GLY A 6 -17.61 -23.80 -57.15
CA GLY A 6 -16.82 -22.78 -57.87
C GLY A 6 -17.67 -21.70 -58.53
N SER A 7 -17.04 -20.61 -59.01
CA SER A 7 -17.76 -19.50 -59.66
C SER A 7 -18.42 -19.93 -60.97
N ARG A 8 -19.42 -19.16 -61.42
CA ARG A 8 -20.08 -19.40 -62.72
C ARG A 8 -19.08 -19.46 -63.88
N ARG A 9 -18.00 -18.68 -63.82
CA ARG A 9 -16.94 -18.66 -64.83
C ARG A 9 -16.13 -19.96 -64.81
N TRP A 10 -15.81 -20.49 -63.63
CA TRP A 10 -15.17 -21.79 -63.48
C TRP A 10 -16.02 -22.92 -64.03
N THR A 11 -17.33 -22.94 -63.71
CA THR A 11 -18.24 -23.96 -64.22
C THR A 11 -18.26 -24.00 -65.75
N HIS A 12 -18.39 -22.83 -66.40
CA HIS A 12 -18.38 -22.77 -67.86
C HIS A 12 -17.04 -23.21 -68.47
N PHE A 13 -15.93 -22.79 -67.89
CA PHE A 13 -14.58 -23.19 -68.34
C PHE A 13 -14.40 -24.71 -68.24
N ARG A 14 -14.72 -25.30 -67.08
CA ARG A 14 -14.58 -26.73 -66.82
C ARG A 14 -15.48 -27.57 -67.72
N SER A 15 -16.75 -27.17 -67.91
CA SER A 15 -17.68 -27.89 -68.79
C SER A 15 -17.26 -27.86 -70.26
N ALA A 16 -16.75 -26.73 -70.75
CA ALA A 16 -16.26 -26.63 -72.13
C ALA A 16 -15.06 -27.55 -72.37
N LEU A 17 -14.14 -27.62 -71.39
CA LEU A 17 -12.95 -28.47 -71.47
C LEU A 17 -13.29 -29.95 -71.40
N GLN A 18 -14.18 -30.36 -70.50
CA GLN A 18 -14.65 -31.75 -70.40
C GLN A 18 -15.27 -32.23 -71.71
N LEU A 19 -16.11 -31.39 -72.33
CA LEU A 19 -16.70 -31.70 -73.62
C LEU A 19 -15.65 -31.87 -74.74
N ALA A 20 -14.60 -31.05 -74.71
CA ALA A 20 -13.50 -31.15 -75.67
C ALA A 20 -12.71 -32.46 -75.50
N VAL A 21 -12.41 -32.86 -74.26
CA VAL A 21 -11.72 -34.12 -73.95
C VAL A 21 -12.55 -35.31 -74.43
N GLN A 22 -13.83 -35.37 -74.05
CA GLN A 22 -14.74 -36.47 -74.42
C GLN A 22 -14.82 -36.65 -75.95
N ARG A 23 -14.98 -35.54 -76.69
CA ARG A 23 -15.02 -35.57 -78.16
C ARG A 23 -13.71 -35.97 -78.79
N SER A 24 -12.58 -35.61 -78.19
CA SER A 24 -11.25 -35.94 -78.71
C SER A 24 -10.91 -37.43 -78.52
N ALA A 25 -11.25 -37.99 -77.36
CA ALA A 25 -10.99 -39.41 -77.04
C ALA A 25 -11.79 -40.37 -77.94
N HIS A 26 -12.98 -39.95 -78.38
CA HIS A 26 -13.90 -40.75 -79.21
C HIS A 26 -13.93 -40.29 -80.69
N LYS A 27 -12.94 -39.52 -81.14
CA LYS A 27 -12.92 -39.01 -82.52
C LYS A 27 -12.67 -40.11 -83.56
N TRP A 28 -11.90 -41.11 -83.17
CA TRP A 28 -11.56 -42.27 -83.98
C TRP A 28 -12.61 -43.37 -83.78
N THR A 29 -12.92 -44.10 -84.85
CA THR A 29 -14.00 -45.08 -84.92
C THR A 29 -13.47 -46.52 -84.84
N PHE A 30 -14.36 -47.47 -84.60
CA PHE A 30 -13.97 -48.88 -84.61
C PHE A 30 -13.55 -49.33 -86.03
N GLU A 31 -14.13 -48.70 -87.06
CA GLU A 31 -13.72 -48.88 -88.45
C GLU A 31 -12.25 -48.48 -88.65
N ASP A 32 -11.84 -47.31 -88.14
CA ASP A 32 -10.43 -46.86 -88.19
C ASP A 32 -9.49 -47.85 -87.46
N PHE A 33 -9.93 -48.39 -86.33
CA PHE A 33 -9.18 -49.41 -85.58
C PHE A 33 -9.06 -50.72 -86.36
N ALA A 34 -10.12 -51.15 -87.04
CA ALA A 34 -10.13 -52.37 -87.83
C ALA A 34 -9.25 -52.28 -89.08
N GLU A 35 -9.15 -51.10 -89.70
CA GLU A 35 -8.21 -50.86 -90.81
C GLU A 35 -6.75 -50.99 -90.37
N CYS A 36 -6.44 -50.55 -89.15
CA CYS A 36 -5.09 -50.61 -88.60
C CYS A 36 -4.71 -51.99 -88.05
N PHE A 37 -5.68 -52.79 -87.60
CA PHE A 37 -5.47 -54.11 -86.98
C PHE A 37 -6.35 -55.22 -87.58
N PRO A 38 -6.30 -55.46 -88.90
CA PRO A 38 -7.24 -56.34 -89.59
C PRO A 38 -7.17 -57.79 -89.11
N LEU A 39 -5.96 -58.33 -88.94
CA LEU A 39 -5.73 -59.72 -88.49
C LEU A 39 -6.30 -59.98 -87.09
N TYR A 40 -6.16 -59.02 -86.18
CA TYR A 40 -6.64 -59.15 -84.80
C TYR A 40 -8.17 -59.13 -84.71
N VAL A 41 -8.82 -58.32 -85.56
CA VAL A 41 -10.28 -58.22 -85.62
C VAL A 41 -10.91 -59.46 -86.28
N GLU A 42 -10.21 -60.07 -87.24
CA GLU A 42 -10.63 -61.34 -87.86
C GLU A 42 -10.56 -62.52 -86.87
N GLU A 43 -9.54 -62.57 -86.01
CA GLU A 43 -9.39 -63.63 -85.00
C GLU A 43 -10.43 -63.54 -83.87
N ASP A 44 -10.65 -62.36 -83.29
CA ASP A 44 -11.65 -62.16 -82.23
C ASP A 44 -12.21 -60.73 -82.23
N LYS A 45 -13.32 -60.55 -82.95
CA LYS A 45 -14.03 -59.28 -83.05
C LYS A 45 -14.53 -58.74 -81.71
N ASN A 46 -14.91 -59.61 -80.78
CA ASN A 46 -15.45 -59.19 -79.49
C ASN A 46 -14.35 -58.63 -78.59
N SER A 47 -13.20 -59.31 -78.54
CA SER A 47 -12.02 -58.86 -77.82
C SER A 47 -11.43 -57.58 -78.42
N ALA A 48 -11.40 -57.47 -79.76
CA ALA A 48 -10.97 -56.27 -80.46
C ALA A 48 -11.85 -55.03 -80.14
N SER A 49 -13.18 -55.19 -80.14
CA SER A 49 -14.10 -54.11 -79.78
C SER A 49 -13.99 -53.70 -78.31
N ALA A 50 -13.84 -54.66 -77.40
CA ALA A 50 -13.60 -54.38 -75.99
C ALA A 50 -12.28 -53.61 -75.77
N THR A 51 -11.23 -53.96 -76.52
CA THR A 51 -9.92 -53.29 -76.47
C THR A 51 -10.02 -51.85 -76.99
N PHE A 52 -10.69 -51.61 -78.12
CA PHE A 52 -10.94 -50.27 -78.66
C PHE A 52 -11.66 -49.35 -77.64
N ASN A 53 -12.75 -49.84 -77.05
CA ASN A 53 -13.50 -49.08 -76.04
C ASN A 53 -12.62 -48.80 -74.81
N SER A 54 -11.86 -49.80 -74.37
CA SER A 54 -10.94 -49.64 -73.22
C SER A 54 -9.86 -48.59 -73.47
N ILE A 55 -9.34 -48.48 -74.70
CA ILE A 55 -8.35 -47.46 -75.07
C ILE A 55 -8.99 -46.06 -75.04
N SER A 56 -10.18 -45.91 -75.62
CA SER A 56 -10.88 -44.62 -75.64
C SER A 56 -11.25 -44.14 -74.24
N ASP A 57 -11.79 -45.04 -73.40
CA ASP A 57 -12.09 -44.77 -72.00
C ASP A 57 -10.82 -44.42 -71.20
N TYR A 58 -9.71 -45.13 -71.46
CA TYR A 58 -8.44 -44.84 -70.82
C TYR A 58 -7.90 -43.46 -71.19
N ILE A 59 -7.95 -43.07 -72.47
CA ILE A 59 -7.50 -41.75 -72.94
C ILE A 59 -8.33 -40.64 -72.30
N GLU A 60 -9.66 -40.79 -72.26
CA GLU A 60 -10.53 -39.80 -71.61
C GLU A 60 -10.20 -39.67 -70.13
N ALA A 61 -10.15 -40.79 -69.40
CA ALA A 61 -9.90 -40.79 -67.97
C ALA A 61 -8.50 -40.26 -67.62
N GLN A 62 -7.49 -40.58 -68.42
CA GLN A 62 -6.12 -40.11 -68.20
C GLN A 62 -5.99 -38.59 -68.42
N ASN A 63 -6.55 -38.07 -69.51
CA ASN A 63 -6.56 -36.63 -69.78
C ASN A 63 -7.25 -35.83 -68.67
N ILE A 64 -8.40 -36.31 -68.16
CA ILE A 64 -9.11 -35.64 -67.06
C ILE A 64 -8.24 -35.61 -65.80
N ARG A 65 -7.57 -36.73 -65.45
CA ARG A 65 -6.68 -36.80 -64.29
C ARG A 65 -5.50 -35.83 -64.41
N ASP A 66 -4.84 -35.78 -65.57
CA ASP A 66 -3.69 -34.91 -65.78
C ASP A 66 -4.08 -33.43 -65.74
N LEU A 67 -5.24 -33.08 -66.29
CA LEU A 67 -5.80 -31.73 -66.20
C LEU A 67 -6.16 -31.34 -64.76
N ASP A 68 -6.74 -32.26 -63.99
CA ASP A 68 -7.06 -32.00 -62.58
C ASP A 68 -5.82 -31.78 -61.74
N LYS A 69 -4.75 -32.53 -62.01
CA LYS A 69 -3.45 -32.31 -61.39
C LYS A 69 -2.90 -30.92 -61.71
N LEU A 70 -2.82 -30.55 -62.99
CA LEU A 70 -2.36 -29.22 -63.42
C LEU A 70 -3.18 -28.09 -62.77
N PHE A 71 -4.50 -28.26 -62.70
CA PHE A 71 -5.39 -27.22 -62.18
C PHE A 71 -5.27 -27.03 -60.67
N LYS A 72 -5.01 -28.10 -59.93
CA LYS A 72 -4.96 -28.05 -58.47
C LYS A 72 -3.54 -27.85 -57.93
N GLU A 73 -2.56 -28.53 -58.50
CA GLU A 73 -1.20 -28.59 -57.94
C GLU A 73 -0.29 -27.50 -58.51
N ASP A 74 -0.32 -27.28 -59.83
CA ASP A 74 0.68 -26.43 -60.48
C ASP A 74 0.25 -24.96 -60.59
N TYR A 75 -1.04 -24.72 -60.87
CA TYR A 75 -1.50 -23.38 -61.28
C TYR A 75 -2.67 -22.82 -60.48
N ASN A 76 -3.30 -23.61 -59.59
CA ASN A 76 -4.45 -23.18 -58.79
C ASN A 76 -5.52 -22.41 -59.61
N VAL A 77 -5.88 -23.02 -60.75
CA VAL A 77 -6.64 -22.35 -61.82
C VAL A 77 -8.04 -21.99 -61.36
N GLN A 78 -8.65 -22.85 -60.55
CA GLN A 78 -9.98 -22.61 -60.01
C GLN A 78 -10.04 -21.34 -59.15
N GLU A 79 -9.12 -21.21 -58.18
CA GLU A 79 -9.10 -20.03 -57.30
C GLU A 79 -8.84 -18.75 -58.11
N SER A 80 -7.93 -18.81 -59.08
CA SER A 80 -7.63 -17.67 -59.95
C SER A 80 -8.84 -17.22 -60.78
N ILE A 81 -9.60 -18.16 -61.35
CA ILE A 81 -10.82 -17.87 -62.12
C ILE A 81 -11.93 -17.33 -61.20
N ASP A 82 -12.03 -17.83 -59.97
CA ASP A 82 -13.01 -17.40 -58.99
C ASP A 82 -12.70 -15.97 -58.48
N ILE A 83 -11.43 -15.66 -58.20
CA ILE A 83 -10.96 -14.30 -57.87
C ILE A 83 -11.28 -13.34 -59.03
N LEU A 84 -10.97 -13.73 -60.27
CA LEU A 84 -11.28 -12.92 -61.45
C LEU A 84 -12.78 -12.67 -61.58
N HIS A 85 -13.61 -13.68 -61.30
CA HIS A 85 -15.07 -13.53 -61.32
C HIS A 85 -15.53 -12.48 -60.30
N LYS A 86 -15.02 -12.57 -59.07
CA LYS A 86 -15.34 -11.62 -57.99
C LYS A 86 -14.92 -10.20 -58.33
N ILE A 87 -13.69 -9.99 -58.83
CA ILE A 87 -13.20 -8.66 -59.22
C ILE A 87 -14.11 -8.02 -60.28
N VAL A 88 -14.56 -8.79 -61.26
CA VAL A 88 -15.47 -8.29 -62.30
C VAL A 88 -16.86 -7.96 -61.73
N GLN A 89 -17.37 -8.76 -60.79
CA GLN A 89 -18.65 -8.46 -60.11
C GLN A 89 -18.55 -7.17 -59.29
N ASP A 90 -17.54 -7.07 -58.43
CA ASP A 90 -17.29 -5.87 -57.62
C ASP A 90 -17.17 -4.62 -58.50
N ALA A 91 -16.46 -4.70 -59.64
CA ALA A 91 -16.31 -3.59 -60.56
C ALA A 91 -17.64 -3.17 -61.21
N LYS A 92 -18.52 -4.13 -61.55
CA LYS A 92 -19.86 -3.85 -62.09
C LYS A 92 -20.75 -3.17 -61.05
N GLU A 93 -20.73 -3.65 -59.81
CA GLU A 93 -21.50 -3.06 -58.72
C GLU A 93 -21.05 -1.64 -58.40
N ARG A 94 -19.73 -1.39 -58.35
CA ARG A 94 -19.17 -0.04 -58.17
C ARG A 94 -19.61 0.91 -59.27
N LYS A 95 -19.57 0.46 -60.53
CA LYS A 95 -20.06 1.24 -61.67
C LYS A 95 -21.55 1.57 -61.53
N ALA A 96 -22.36 0.64 -61.02
CA ALA A 96 -23.78 0.89 -60.76
C ALA A 96 -24.00 1.91 -59.62
N ARG A 97 -23.12 1.95 -58.62
CA ARG A 97 -23.15 2.94 -57.52
C ARG A 97 -22.61 4.33 -57.89
N GLY A 98 -22.09 4.52 -59.10
CA GLY A 98 -21.55 5.80 -59.55
C GLY A 98 -20.20 6.20 -58.91
N GLU A 99 -19.49 5.26 -58.28
CA GLU A 99 -18.19 5.49 -57.67
C GLU A 99 -17.11 5.69 -58.76
N VAL A 100 -16.69 6.95 -58.99
CA VAL A 100 -15.57 7.28 -59.89
C VAL A 100 -14.27 7.27 -59.10
N ARG A 101 -13.42 6.26 -59.31
CA ARG A 101 -12.05 6.24 -58.75
C ARG A 101 -11.05 6.74 -59.80
N LYS A 102 -10.04 7.49 -59.35
CA LYS A 102 -8.86 7.88 -60.15
C LYS A 102 -7.84 6.75 -60.35
N ASP A 103 -8.14 5.57 -59.81
CA ASP A 103 -7.24 4.41 -59.82
C ASP A 103 -7.27 3.74 -61.19
N ALA A 104 -6.60 4.37 -62.15
CA ALA A 104 -6.17 3.69 -63.36
C ALA A 104 -5.07 2.70 -62.99
N TRP A 105 -5.16 1.46 -63.48
CA TRP A 105 -4.01 0.56 -63.49
C TRP A 105 -2.85 1.25 -64.23
N ARG A 106 -1.68 1.31 -63.60
CA ARG A 106 -0.47 1.92 -64.18
C ARG A 106 0.63 0.89 -64.16
N GLU A 107 1.27 0.71 -65.31
CA GLU A 107 2.33 -0.26 -65.52
C GLU A 107 3.58 0.03 -64.64
N ASN A 108 3.78 1.29 -64.27
CA ASN A 108 4.94 1.78 -63.49
C ASN A 108 4.54 2.35 -62.12
N LEU A 109 3.95 1.52 -61.24
CA LEU A 109 3.68 1.90 -59.85
C LEU A 109 4.98 1.95 -59.04
N ASN A 110 5.35 3.13 -58.53
CA ASN A 110 6.49 3.28 -57.63
C ASN A 110 6.26 2.42 -56.35
N PRO A 111 7.21 1.54 -55.97
CA PRO A 111 7.07 0.65 -54.80
C PRO A 111 6.64 1.38 -53.52
N ARG A 112 7.15 2.59 -53.28
CA ARG A 112 6.78 3.39 -52.09
C ARG A 112 5.31 3.77 -52.10
N THR A 113 4.77 4.20 -53.24
CA THR A 113 3.37 4.62 -53.36
C THR A 113 2.41 3.46 -53.08
N SER A 114 2.74 2.26 -53.56
CA SER A 114 1.94 1.05 -53.31
C SER A 114 1.96 0.63 -51.84
N VAL A 115 3.11 0.76 -51.17
CA VAL A 115 3.21 0.51 -49.72
C VAL A 115 2.39 1.54 -48.96
N CYS A 116 2.60 2.84 -49.21
CA CYS A 116 1.87 3.93 -48.54
C CYS A 116 0.35 3.81 -48.71
N ALA A 117 -0.15 3.48 -49.91
CA ALA A 117 -1.58 3.30 -50.14
C ALA A 117 -2.21 2.18 -49.28
N LYS A 118 -1.41 1.18 -48.89
CA LYS A 118 -1.85 0.12 -47.97
C LYS A 118 -1.63 0.46 -46.49
N THR A 119 -0.59 1.25 -46.16
CA THR A 119 -0.25 1.57 -44.77
C THR A 119 -1.05 2.74 -44.21
N ILE A 120 -1.37 3.75 -45.04
CA ILE A 120 -2.06 4.97 -44.59
C ILE A 120 -3.38 4.66 -43.86
N PRO A 121 -4.30 3.82 -44.36
CA PRO A 121 -5.56 3.54 -43.66
C PRO A 121 -5.35 2.84 -42.30
N VAL A 122 -4.29 2.02 -42.18
CA VAL A 122 -3.94 1.36 -40.92
C VAL A 122 -3.41 2.39 -39.92
N LEU A 123 -2.51 3.27 -40.37
CA LEU A 123 -1.95 4.34 -39.56
C LEU A 123 -3.01 5.37 -39.14
N GLU A 124 -3.97 5.71 -40.01
CA GLU A 124 -5.09 6.58 -39.67
C GLU A 124 -5.96 5.98 -38.56
N LYS A 125 -6.22 4.66 -38.61
CA LYS A 125 -6.94 3.95 -37.55
C LYS A 125 -6.16 3.96 -36.23
N ASP A 126 -4.84 3.78 -36.28
CA ASP A 126 -3.99 3.83 -35.10
C ASP A 126 -3.88 5.23 -34.51
N VAL A 127 -3.79 6.27 -35.34
CA VAL A 127 -3.83 7.67 -34.90
C VAL A 127 -5.15 7.98 -34.21
N ALA A 128 -6.29 7.54 -34.75
CA ALA A 128 -7.58 7.71 -34.10
C ALA A 128 -7.66 6.99 -32.74
N ARG A 129 -7.12 5.76 -32.66
CA ARG A 129 -7.03 5.00 -31.40
C ARG A 129 -6.17 5.72 -30.37
N LEU A 130 -4.98 6.20 -30.76
CA LEU A 130 -4.05 6.89 -29.87
C LEU A 130 -4.61 8.22 -29.38
N LYS A 131 -5.31 8.98 -30.23
CA LYS A 131 -6.00 10.21 -29.82
C LYS A 131 -7.04 9.95 -28.73
N LYS A 132 -7.85 8.89 -28.89
CA LYS A 132 -8.82 8.50 -27.88
C LYS A 132 -8.16 8.14 -26.54
N GLN A 133 -7.06 7.38 -26.58
CA GLN A 133 -6.30 7.04 -25.37
C GLN A 133 -5.66 8.27 -24.72
N LEU A 134 -5.23 9.25 -25.51
CA LEU A 134 -4.70 10.51 -25.01
C LEU A 134 -5.79 11.33 -24.29
N GLU A 135 -6.99 11.44 -24.90
CA GLU A 135 -8.14 12.11 -24.26
C GLU A 135 -8.52 11.45 -22.93
N GLU A 136 -8.61 10.12 -22.88
CA GLU A 136 -8.89 9.36 -21.64
C GLU A 136 -7.82 9.60 -20.56
N ALA A 137 -6.54 9.69 -20.95
CA ALA A 137 -5.45 9.95 -20.02
C ALA A 137 -5.41 11.42 -19.55
N GLU A 138 -5.76 12.37 -20.41
CA GLU A 138 -5.86 13.79 -20.06
C GLU A 138 -6.99 14.05 -19.07
N GLU A 139 -8.17 13.42 -19.27
CA GLU A 139 -9.28 13.50 -18.32
C GLU A 139 -8.90 12.91 -16.96
N LEU A 140 -8.25 11.74 -16.93
CA LEU A 140 -7.80 11.13 -15.68
C LEU A 140 -6.77 12.00 -14.95
N ASN A 141 -5.83 12.60 -15.68
CA ASN A 141 -4.84 13.51 -15.11
C ASN A 141 -5.48 14.77 -14.51
N GLN A 142 -6.49 15.34 -15.17
CA GLN A 142 -7.22 16.49 -14.65
C GLN A 142 -7.97 16.14 -13.36
N GLU A 143 -8.62 14.97 -13.30
CA GLU A 143 -9.30 14.52 -12.08
C GLU A 143 -8.33 14.26 -10.92
N LEU A 144 -7.19 13.61 -11.20
CA LEU A 144 -6.15 13.40 -10.19
C LEU A 144 -5.55 14.72 -9.69
N GLN A 145 -5.35 15.71 -10.57
CA GLN A 145 -4.89 17.04 -10.16
C GLN A 145 -5.91 17.75 -9.26
N ARG A 146 -7.21 17.62 -9.56
CA ARG A 146 -8.28 18.18 -8.72
C ARG A 146 -8.29 17.55 -7.33
N GLN A 147 -8.21 16.22 -7.25
CA GLN A 147 -8.12 15.49 -5.99
C GLN A 147 -6.87 15.88 -5.19
N LEU A 148 -5.72 16.05 -5.87
CA LEU A 148 -4.48 16.48 -5.21
C LEU A 148 -4.61 17.89 -4.64
N GLN A 149 -5.23 18.82 -5.37
CA GLN A 149 -5.47 20.18 -4.88
C GLN A 149 -6.41 20.20 -3.67
N GLU A 150 -7.46 19.38 -3.68
CA GLU A 150 -8.41 19.25 -2.56
C GLU A 150 -7.70 18.72 -1.31
N VAL A 151 -6.96 17.62 -1.42
CA VAL A 151 -6.18 17.03 -0.31
C VAL A 151 -5.10 17.99 0.20
N THR A 152 -4.46 18.76 -0.69
CA THR A 152 -3.44 19.75 -0.29
C THR A 152 -4.10 20.88 0.51
N GLY A 153 -5.26 21.38 0.09
CA GLY A 153 -6.01 22.40 0.83
C GLY A 153 -6.45 21.92 2.21
N GLU A 154 -6.96 20.69 2.32
CA GLU A 154 -7.29 20.08 3.62
C GLU A 154 -6.04 19.92 4.51
N THR A 155 -4.91 19.53 3.91
CA THR A 155 -3.64 19.40 4.64
C THR A 155 -3.12 20.74 5.16
N ASP A 156 -3.25 21.81 4.37
CA ASP A 156 -2.87 23.16 4.78
C ASP A 156 -3.74 23.69 5.92
N GLU A 157 -5.05 23.42 5.89
CA GLU A 157 -5.96 23.75 7.00
C GLU A 157 -5.60 22.99 8.29
N VAL A 158 -5.30 21.70 8.19
CA VAL A 158 -4.87 20.88 9.34
C VAL A 158 -3.51 21.36 9.87
N ASN A 159 -2.56 21.68 9.00
CA ASN A 159 -1.26 22.23 9.38
C ASN A 159 -1.40 23.58 10.09
N GLN A 160 -2.32 24.43 9.64
CA GLN A 160 -2.57 25.72 10.28
C GLN A 160 -3.16 25.54 11.68
N GLN A 161 -4.08 24.57 11.85
CA GLN A 161 -4.60 24.20 13.18
C GLN A 161 -3.49 23.64 14.08
N ALA A 162 -2.58 22.83 13.55
CA ALA A 162 -1.44 22.31 14.30
C ALA A 162 -0.49 23.43 14.75
N LEU A 163 -0.20 24.41 13.87
CA LEU A 163 0.62 25.57 14.23
C LEU A 163 -0.02 26.44 15.32
N ASP A 164 -1.34 26.60 15.30
CA ASP A 164 -2.05 27.33 16.36
C ASP A 164 -2.03 26.57 17.68
N ILE A 165 -2.10 25.23 17.65
CA ILE A 165 -1.91 24.38 18.84
C ILE A 165 -0.48 24.52 19.38
N VAL A 166 0.54 24.48 18.52
CA VAL A 166 1.95 24.65 18.91
C VAL A 166 2.18 26.02 19.56
N ARG A 167 1.63 27.10 18.99
CA ARG A 167 1.70 28.44 19.63
C ARG A 167 1.07 28.45 21.02
N GLN A 168 -0.02 27.73 21.22
CA GLN A 168 -0.62 27.64 22.55
C GLN A 168 0.19 26.78 23.51
N LEU A 169 0.89 25.75 23.01
CA LEU A 169 1.84 24.96 23.80
C LEU A 169 3.06 25.79 24.21
N ASP A 170 3.57 26.66 23.34
CA ASP A 170 4.68 27.56 23.67
C ASP A 170 4.30 28.51 24.82
N LEU A 171 3.12 29.13 24.73
CA LEU A 171 2.56 29.96 25.81
C LEU A 171 2.37 29.14 27.08
N ALA A 172 1.97 27.87 26.94
CA ALA A 172 1.79 27.00 28.10
C ALA A 172 3.12 26.66 28.78
N CYS A 173 4.18 26.47 28.00
CA CYS A 173 5.53 26.19 28.50
C CYS A 173 6.14 27.41 29.21
N GLU A 174 5.84 28.64 28.78
CA GLU A 174 6.29 29.87 29.43
C GLU A 174 5.68 30.04 30.84
N GLU A 175 4.41 29.67 31.02
CA GLU A 175 3.75 29.69 32.33
C GLU A 175 4.15 28.49 33.19
N TRP A 176 4.40 27.32 32.58
CA TRP A 176 4.92 26.13 33.27
C TRP A 176 6.25 26.40 33.99
N GLN A 177 7.08 27.29 33.44
CA GLN A 177 8.35 27.70 34.05
C GLN A 177 8.18 28.48 35.38
N LYS A 178 6.96 28.94 35.70
CA LYS A 178 6.68 29.74 36.91
C LYS A 178 6.19 28.90 38.09
N ILE A 179 5.97 27.60 37.89
CA ILE A 179 5.55 26.67 38.92
C ILE A 179 6.74 26.34 39.83
N PRO A 180 6.54 26.13 41.15
CA PRO A 180 7.58 25.61 42.03
C PRO A 180 7.99 24.18 41.64
N GLN A 181 8.91 24.09 40.67
CA GLN A 181 9.44 22.84 40.15
C GLN A 181 10.02 21.95 41.26
N GLU A 182 10.69 22.54 42.25
CA GLU A 182 11.29 21.84 43.40
C GLU A 182 10.28 21.02 44.23
N GLU A 183 9.03 21.48 44.40
CA GLU A 183 8.01 20.75 45.17
C GLU A 183 7.36 19.61 44.38
N ILE A 184 7.22 19.78 43.06
CA ILE A 184 6.75 18.75 42.14
C ILE A 184 7.80 17.64 41.97
N GLU A 185 9.06 18.04 41.93
CA GLU A 185 10.20 17.18 41.64
C GLU A 185 10.64 16.35 42.85
N GLY A 186 10.64 16.94 44.06
CA GLY A 186 10.84 16.20 45.30
C GLY A 186 9.78 15.11 45.51
N TRP A 187 8.52 15.43 45.18
CA TRP A 187 7.41 14.49 45.27
C TRP A 187 7.48 13.35 44.23
N THR A 188 7.92 13.64 43.01
CA THR A 188 8.10 12.64 41.94
C THR A 188 9.15 11.59 42.32
N VAL A 189 10.23 12.03 42.95
CA VAL A 189 11.31 11.16 43.45
C VAL A 189 10.82 10.29 44.62
N GLU A 190 10.12 10.85 45.61
CA GLU A 190 9.58 10.09 46.76
C GLU A 190 8.48 9.08 46.37
N ASN A 191 7.61 9.41 45.40
CA ASN A 191 6.52 8.51 44.97
C ASN A 191 6.97 7.33 44.09
N LEU A 192 8.09 7.49 43.38
CA LEU A 192 8.67 6.41 42.59
C LEU A 192 9.57 5.49 43.43
N GLU A 193 9.94 5.89 44.66
CA GLU A 193 10.64 5.03 45.62
C GLU A 193 9.73 3.96 46.24
N SER A 194 8.47 4.29 46.47
CA SER A 194 7.42 3.35 46.87
C SER A 194 6.64 2.85 45.67
N LEU A 195 7.31 2.15 44.75
CA LEU A 195 6.69 1.21 43.81
C LEU A 195 5.55 1.83 42.98
N LYS A 196 5.74 2.06 41.69
CA LYS A 196 4.62 1.80 40.78
C LYS A 196 4.64 0.33 40.40
N PRO A 197 3.71 -0.46 40.96
CA PRO A 197 3.59 -1.89 40.75
C PRO A 197 2.44 -2.15 39.77
N PRO A 198 2.24 -3.41 39.38
CA PRO A 198 1.23 -3.79 38.40
C PRO A 198 -0.13 -3.08 38.53
N GLY A 199 -0.83 -3.17 39.66
CA GLY A 199 -2.27 -2.88 39.63
C GLY A 199 -2.67 -1.43 39.33
N GLN A 200 -1.91 -0.44 39.81
CA GLN A 200 -2.30 0.97 39.75
C GLN A 200 -1.62 1.77 38.63
N PHE A 201 -0.70 1.17 37.87
CA PHE A 201 0.11 1.88 36.88
C PHE A 201 -0.74 2.66 35.88
N LEU A 202 -1.67 2.00 35.18
CA LEU A 202 -2.52 2.64 34.17
C LEU A 202 -3.49 3.68 34.79
N PRO A 203 -4.27 3.37 35.85
CA PRO A 203 -5.12 4.37 36.50
C PRO A 203 -4.35 5.59 37.01
N TRP A 204 -3.17 5.38 37.59
CA TRP A 204 -2.38 6.48 38.11
C TRP A 204 -1.90 7.41 36.99
N HIS A 205 -1.38 6.86 35.88
CA HIS A 205 -0.92 7.69 34.76
C HIS A 205 -2.08 8.41 34.08
N ARG A 206 -3.26 7.78 33.96
CA ARG A 206 -4.48 8.49 33.51
C ARG A 206 -4.84 9.63 34.46
N GLY A 207 -4.79 9.40 35.77
CA GLY A 207 -4.99 10.44 36.77
C GLY A 207 -3.98 11.59 36.63
N LEU A 208 -2.71 11.28 36.40
CA LEU A 208 -1.66 12.27 36.13
C LEU A 208 -1.97 13.09 34.86
N LEU A 209 -2.45 12.47 33.78
CA LEU A 209 -2.86 13.18 32.56
C LEU A 209 -4.02 14.15 32.83
N ILE A 210 -5.02 13.74 33.62
CA ILE A 210 -6.15 14.61 34.01
C ILE A 210 -5.65 15.79 34.84
N ILE A 211 -4.73 15.56 35.77
CA ILE A 211 -4.13 16.62 36.61
C ILE A 211 -3.31 17.57 35.73
N TYR A 212 -2.47 17.03 34.84
CA TYR A 212 -1.66 17.79 33.89
C TYR A 212 -2.53 18.67 32.99
N GLU A 213 -3.60 18.12 32.41
CA GLU A 213 -4.53 18.88 31.58
C GLU A 213 -5.15 20.04 32.36
N ARG A 214 -5.67 19.78 33.57
CA ARG A 214 -6.23 20.84 34.42
C ARG A 214 -5.21 21.91 34.73
N PHE A 215 -3.98 21.50 35.03
CA PHE A 215 -2.89 22.41 35.33
C PHE A 215 -2.64 23.36 34.15
N ILE A 216 -2.39 22.84 32.95
CA ILE A 216 -2.07 23.69 31.79
C ILE A 216 -3.28 24.52 31.32
N ARG A 217 -4.51 24.05 31.53
CA ARG A 217 -5.73 24.82 31.23
C ARG A 217 -5.92 25.98 32.18
N ASN A 218 -5.71 25.75 33.48
CA ASN A 218 -6.00 26.74 34.52
C ASN A 218 -4.86 27.75 34.68
N GLU A 219 -3.63 27.27 34.79
CA GLU A 219 -2.45 28.10 35.08
C GLU A 219 -1.85 28.69 33.81
N CYS A 220 -1.91 27.95 32.71
CA CYS A 220 -1.27 28.33 31.45
C CYS A 220 -2.25 28.74 30.35
N HIS A 221 -3.56 28.73 30.65
CA HIS A 221 -4.64 29.12 29.74
C HIS A 221 -4.69 28.35 28.40
N TYR A 222 -4.14 27.13 28.37
CA TYR A 222 -4.16 26.28 27.18
C TYR A 222 -5.59 25.86 26.81
N LYS A 223 -6.00 26.08 25.56
CA LYS A 223 -7.38 25.76 25.09
C LYS A 223 -7.42 24.53 24.17
N GLY A 224 -6.29 24.10 23.64
CA GLY A 224 -6.20 22.95 22.74
C GLY A 224 -6.48 21.59 23.42
N PRO A 225 -6.51 20.51 22.64
CA PRO A 225 -6.52 19.14 23.15
C PRO A 225 -5.13 18.73 23.66
N ILE A 226 -5.07 17.71 24.53
CA ILE A 226 -3.80 17.06 24.89
C ILE A 226 -3.42 16.10 23.75
N PRO A 227 -2.28 16.31 23.07
CA PRO A 227 -1.84 15.39 22.02
C PRO A 227 -1.33 14.06 22.61
N TYR A 228 -1.32 13.02 21.79
CA TYR A 228 -0.68 11.74 22.09
C TYR A 228 0.30 11.37 20.97
N TRP A 229 1.38 10.66 21.31
CA TRP A 229 2.36 10.22 20.33
C TRP A 229 2.06 8.79 19.88
N ASP A 230 1.51 8.64 18.67
CA ASP A 230 1.25 7.32 18.08
C ASP A 230 2.52 6.72 17.45
N TRP A 231 3.38 6.11 18.27
CA TRP A 231 4.63 5.49 17.82
C TRP A 231 4.44 4.53 16.66
N SER A 232 3.30 3.84 16.59
CA SER A 232 3.07 2.78 15.60
C SER A 232 3.11 3.30 14.17
N LYS A 233 2.70 4.55 13.95
CA LYS A 233 2.76 5.21 12.63
C LYS A 233 4.18 5.41 12.13
N ASP A 234 5.13 5.59 13.05
CA ASP A 234 6.55 5.79 12.74
C ASP A 234 7.32 4.47 12.79
N ALA A 235 6.98 3.59 13.75
CA ALA A 235 7.59 2.30 13.97
C ALA A 235 7.36 1.32 12.81
N ASP A 236 6.20 1.39 12.16
CA ASP A 236 5.89 0.56 10.99
C ASP A 236 6.61 1.03 9.72
N ARG A 237 7.20 2.24 9.72
CA ARG A 237 7.97 2.76 8.58
C ARG A 237 9.40 2.25 8.61
N LEU A 238 10.03 2.14 7.44
CA LEU A 238 11.45 1.78 7.31
C LEU A 238 12.42 2.91 7.71
N THR A 239 11.91 4.14 7.89
CA THR A 239 12.71 5.32 8.25
C THR A 239 13.08 5.33 9.73
N HIS A 240 14.18 5.99 10.08
CA HIS A 240 14.60 6.15 11.48
C HIS A 240 13.54 6.88 12.32
N MET A 241 13.37 6.52 13.59
CA MET A 241 12.34 7.14 14.45
C MET A 241 12.60 8.62 14.72
N ALA A 242 13.87 9.04 14.67
CA ALA A 242 14.26 10.45 14.71
C ALA A 242 13.67 11.31 13.57
N ASN A 243 13.14 10.70 12.51
CA ASN A 243 12.45 11.41 11.43
C ASN A 243 10.93 11.57 11.68
N SER A 244 10.41 11.09 12.82
CA SER A 244 9.02 11.35 13.20
C SER A 244 8.78 12.84 13.35
N SER A 245 7.58 13.30 12.97
CA SER A 245 7.19 14.70 13.12
C SER A 245 7.19 15.17 14.58
N ILE A 246 7.14 14.23 15.54
CA ILE A 246 7.24 14.56 16.96
C ILE A 246 8.60 15.18 17.32
N PHE A 247 9.64 14.88 16.54
CA PHE A 247 11.00 15.40 16.73
C PHE A 247 11.32 16.58 15.80
N ASP A 248 10.33 17.10 15.08
CA ASP A 248 10.50 18.28 14.24
C ASP A 248 10.84 19.52 15.10
N PRO A 249 11.83 20.34 14.72
CA PRO A 249 12.25 21.48 15.52
C PRO A 249 11.32 22.69 15.46
N ALA A 250 10.35 22.75 14.55
CA ALA A 250 9.42 23.88 14.44
C ALA A 250 8.02 23.54 14.95
N THR A 251 7.58 22.30 14.70
CA THR A 251 6.21 21.84 14.96
C THR A 251 6.15 20.71 16.00
N GLY A 252 7.30 20.13 16.35
CA GLY A 252 7.44 19.07 17.33
C GLY A 252 8.19 19.52 18.59
N PHE A 253 8.79 18.54 19.27
CA PHE A 253 9.40 18.68 20.59
C PHE A 253 10.94 18.73 20.54
N GLY A 254 11.50 19.08 19.37
CA GLY A 254 12.94 19.10 19.15
C GLY A 254 13.54 17.73 18.85
N GLY A 255 14.70 17.74 18.21
CA GLY A 255 15.33 16.55 17.67
C GLY A 255 16.19 15.77 18.68
N ASP A 256 17.22 15.15 18.13
CA ASP A 256 18.18 14.31 18.84
C ASP A 256 19.27 15.13 19.55
N GLY A 257 19.94 14.50 20.52
CA GLY A 257 21.05 15.08 21.28
C GLY A 257 22.35 15.21 20.48
N VAL A 258 23.17 16.20 20.80
CA VAL A 258 24.50 16.39 20.18
C VAL A 258 25.59 15.82 21.07
N ALA A 259 26.31 14.81 20.56
CA ALA A 259 27.38 14.14 21.29
C ALA A 259 28.42 15.14 21.85
N GLY A 260 28.76 14.99 23.14
CA GLY A 260 29.77 15.79 23.83
C GLY A 260 29.28 17.14 24.37
N THR A 261 27.99 17.46 24.24
CA THR A 261 27.41 18.69 24.84
C THR A 261 26.92 18.49 26.27
N TYR A 262 26.78 17.24 26.72
CA TYR A 262 26.42 16.89 28.09
C TYR A 262 27.27 15.74 28.58
N SER A 263 27.58 15.77 29.88
CA SER A 263 28.27 14.71 30.60
C SER A 263 27.52 14.44 31.88
N LEU A 264 27.30 13.16 32.20
CA LEU A 264 26.66 12.76 33.46
C LEU A 264 27.46 13.32 34.66
N PRO A 265 26.78 13.91 35.67
CA PRO A 265 27.43 14.41 36.89
C PRO A 265 28.14 13.29 37.66
N GLU A 266 29.34 13.49 38.19
CA GLU A 266 30.13 12.42 38.86
C GLU A 266 29.38 11.67 39.96
N ASN A 267 28.41 12.30 40.62
CA ASN A 267 27.59 11.74 41.68
C ASN A 267 26.36 10.94 41.19
N TYR A 268 26.17 10.73 39.88
CA TYR A 268 25.02 10.00 39.34
C TYR A 268 24.92 8.55 39.85
N THR A 269 26.03 7.96 40.29
CA THR A 269 26.09 6.62 40.89
C THR A 269 25.94 6.62 42.41
N LEU A 270 26.07 7.78 43.06
CA LEU A 270 26.08 7.90 44.52
C LEU A 270 24.66 7.93 45.11
N VAL A 271 23.65 8.27 44.32
CA VAL A 271 22.26 8.20 44.74
C VAL A 271 21.71 6.82 44.39
N PRO A 272 21.36 5.98 45.38
CA PRO A 272 20.87 4.64 45.13
C PRO A 272 19.62 4.65 44.25
N SER A 273 19.78 4.18 43.02
CA SER A 273 18.69 3.96 42.06
C SER A 273 18.46 2.47 41.91
N ARG A 274 17.21 2.02 41.92
CA ARG A 274 16.87 0.61 41.62
C ARG A 274 17.11 0.29 40.14
N VAL A 275 17.08 1.30 39.28
CA VAL A 275 17.36 1.19 37.84
C VAL A 275 18.65 1.96 37.56
N PRO A 276 19.78 1.27 37.31
CA PRO A 276 21.04 1.94 36.99
C PRO A 276 20.87 2.83 35.76
N ILE A 277 21.45 4.03 35.81
CA ILE A 277 21.57 4.88 34.63
C ILE A 277 22.50 4.18 33.65
N ASN A 278 22.06 4.01 32.40
CA ASN A 278 22.90 3.54 31.31
C ASN A 278 23.60 4.74 30.66
N PRO A 279 24.91 4.97 30.85
CA PRO A 279 25.60 6.14 30.31
C PRO A 279 25.56 6.20 28.78
N TYR A 280 25.44 5.05 28.11
CA TYR A 280 25.39 4.97 26.65
C TYR A 280 24.08 5.49 26.05
N ALA A 281 23.03 5.65 26.86
CA ALA A 281 21.78 6.25 26.43
C ALA A 281 21.78 7.78 26.58
N TRP A 282 22.88 8.42 27.00
CA TRP A 282 22.95 9.86 27.27
C TRP A 282 23.91 10.54 26.29
N LYS A 283 23.45 10.74 25.05
CA LYS A 283 24.29 11.29 23.96
C LYS A 283 24.62 12.77 24.17
N GLY A 284 23.62 13.61 24.43
CA GLY A 284 23.87 15.05 24.63
C GLY A 284 22.62 15.91 24.65
N CYS A 285 22.82 17.22 24.83
CA CYS A 285 21.77 18.22 24.79
C CYS A 285 21.03 18.20 23.45
N VAL A 286 19.70 18.29 23.49
CA VAL A 286 18.85 18.57 22.32
C VAL A 286 19.28 19.91 21.72
N LYS A 287 19.49 19.93 20.40
CA LYS A 287 20.09 21.08 19.69
C LYS A 287 19.10 22.10 19.15
N ASP A 288 17.85 21.70 18.98
CA ASP A 288 16.81 22.45 18.26
C ASP A 288 15.42 22.16 18.85
N GLY A 289 14.42 22.94 18.44
CA GLY A 289 13.08 22.84 18.99
C GLY A 289 12.79 23.77 20.17
N PRO A 290 11.51 23.85 20.58
CA PRO A 290 11.06 24.74 21.64
C PRO A 290 11.71 24.45 23.01
N PHE A 291 12.20 23.21 23.21
CA PHE A 291 12.79 22.78 24.47
C PHE A 291 14.33 22.78 24.50
N ALA A 292 15.01 23.17 23.41
CA ALA A 292 16.47 23.15 23.35
C ALA A 292 17.14 24.07 24.39
N ALA A 293 16.51 25.21 24.69
CA ALA A 293 16.98 26.17 25.68
C ALA A 293 16.30 26.02 27.05
N HIS A 294 15.36 25.08 27.19
CA HIS A 294 14.62 24.90 28.44
C HIS A 294 15.50 24.18 29.48
N PRO A 295 15.73 24.79 30.66
CA PRO A 295 16.54 24.14 31.68
C PRO A 295 15.72 23.04 32.37
N ILE A 296 16.22 21.82 32.30
CA ILE A 296 15.77 20.71 33.12
C ILE A 296 16.45 20.80 34.48
N VAL A 297 15.69 20.56 35.56
CA VAL A 297 16.19 20.64 36.94
C VAL A 297 16.14 19.29 37.67
N LEU A 298 15.40 18.32 37.14
CA LEU A 298 15.31 16.96 37.63
C LEU A 298 16.14 16.01 36.76
N GLY A 299 16.93 15.16 37.40
CA GLY A 299 17.77 14.16 36.76
C GLY A 299 19.26 14.50 36.80
N PRO A 300 20.12 13.58 36.34
CA PRO A 300 19.75 12.22 35.92
C PRO A 300 19.37 11.34 37.12
N GLY A 301 18.31 10.56 36.99
CA GLY A 301 17.84 9.72 38.10
C GLY A 301 17.10 10.54 39.15
N LYS A 302 17.50 10.37 40.41
CA LYS A 302 16.91 11.08 41.56
C LYS A 302 17.63 12.39 41.89
N LEU A 303 18.62 12.76 41.09
CA LEU A 303 19.38 13.98 41.31
C LEU A 303 18.51 15.19 40.97
N VAL A 304 18.69 16.27 41.73
CA VAL A 304 18.17 17.60 41.37
C VAL A 304 19.35 18.38 40.81
N THR A 305 19.47 18.43 39.48
CA THR A 305 20.54 19.17 38.80
C THR A 305 20.00 19.97 37.64
N LYS A 306 20.48 21.21 37.51
CA LYS A 306 20.16 22.05 36.36
C LYS A 306 21.01 21.65 35.15
N HIS A 307 20.36 21.18 34.08
CA HIS A 307 20.98 20.77 32.83
C HIS A 307 20.08 21.06 31.62
N CYS A 308 20.60 20.84 30.42
CA CYS A 308 19.81 20.86 29.19
C CYS A 308 18.97 19.58 29.08
N LEU A 309 17.91 19.56 28.28
CA LEU A 309 17.23 18.33 27.91
C LEU A 309 18.17 17.40 27.14
N VAL A 310 18.35 16.16 27.60
CA VAL A 310 19.26 15.18 26.99
C VAL A 310 18.46 14.07 26.30
N ARG A 311 18.85 13.74 25.06
CA ARG A 311 18.28 12.63 24.28
C ARG A 311 19.37 11.82 23.58
N ASP A 312 19.03 10.58 23.23
CA ASP A 312 19.81 9.69 22.36
C ASP A 312 18.83 8.83 21.56
N ILE A 313 18.25 9.41 20.51
CA ILE A 313 17.16 8.77 19.77
C ILE A 313 17.71 7.56 19.01
N ASN A 314 17.26 6.36 19.39
CA ASN A 314 17.81 5.11 18.90
C ASN A 314 16.72 4.06 18.64
N ASP A 315 16.69 3.54 17.41
CA ASP A 315 15.72 2.55 16.92
C ASP A 315 15.83 1.14 17.55
N THR A 316 16.74 0.92 18.51
CA THR A 316 17.01 -0.40 19.13
C THR A 316 15.74 -1.15 19.59
N TYR A 317 14.73 -0.44 20.09
CA TYR A 317 13.48 -1.04 20.60
C TYR A 317 12.25 -0.75 19.73
N LYS A 318 12.45 -0.30 18.50
CA LYS A 318 11.39 0.07 17.56
C LYS A 318 10.40 -1.08 17.28
N GLU A 319 10.87 -2.33 17.31
CA GLU A 319 10.02 -3.51 17.07
C GLU A 319 8.84 -3.64 18.05
N TYR A 320 8.98 -3.12 19.28
CA TYR A 320 7.96 -3.17 20.33
C TYR A 320 6.93 -2.04 20.23
N LEU A 321 7.09 -1.12 19.27
CA LEU A 321 6.24 0.05 19.09
C LEU A 321 5.34 -0.04 17.85
N THR A 322 5.37 -1.17 17.14
CA THR A 322 4.63 -1.41 15.89
C THR A 322 3.13 -1.56 16.11
N THR A 323 2.34 -1.44 15.03
CA THR A 323 0.89 -1.73 15.07
C THR A 323 0.62 -3.17 15.55
N ASN A 324 1.52 -4.10 15.25
CA ASN A 324 1.40 -5.49 15.71
C ASN A 324 1.58 -5.60 17.24
N ALA A 325 2.47 -4.80 17.84
CA ALA A 325 2.61 -4.73 19.30
C ALA A 325 1.34 -4.18 19.96
N VAL A 326 0.74 -3.12 19.40
CA VAL A 326 -0.55 -2.57 19.89
C VAL A 326 -1.64 -3.63 19.83
N ARG A 327 -1.71 -4.37 18.72
CA ARG A 327 -2.67 -5.47 18.54
C ARG A 327 -2.46 -6.56 19.61
N ASN A 328 -1.22 -6.97 19.84
CA ASN A 328 -0.89 -8.02 20.81
C ASN A 328 -1.29 -7.63 22.24
N ALA A 329 -1.17 -6.36 22.62
CA ALA A 329 -1.69 -5.87 23.89
C ALA A 329 -3.22 -5.88 23.92
N THR A 330 -3.89 -5.27 22.93
CA THR A 330 -5.35 -5.07 22.94
C THR A 330 -6.17 -6.37 22.88
N ILE A 331 -5.60 -7.48 22.38
CA ILE A 331 -6.27 -8.80 22.39
C ILE A 331 -6.22 -9.52 23.74
N GLN A 332 -5.41 -9.06 24.70
CA GLN A 332 -5.23 -9.77 25.97
C GLN A 332 -6.57 -9.91 26.73
N PRO A 333 -6.84 -11.07 27.35
CA PRO A 333 -8.19 -11.39 27.81
C PRO A 333 -8.58 -10.73 29.13
N SER A 334 -7.61 -10.40 29.98
CA SER A 334 -7.78 -9.79 31.30
C SER A 334 -6.92 -8.55 31.47
N PHE A 335 -7.27 -7.70 32.45
CA PHE A 335 -6.50 -6.49 32.77
C PHE A 335 -5.04 -6.80 33.08
N GLU A 336 -4.76 -7.80 33.92
CA GLU A 336 -3.39 -8.17 34.27
C GLU A 336 -2.55 -8.55 33.04
N LEU A 337 -3.09 -9.36 32.13
CA LEU A 337 -2.35 -9.77 30.93
C LEU A 337 -2.16 -8.61 29.95
N PHE A 338 -3.19 -7.78 29.77
CA PHE A 338 -3.11 -6.55 28.97
C PHE A 338 -2.00 -5.64 29.49
N ARG A 339 -2.02 -5.41 30.79
CA ARG A 339 -1.08 -4.55 31.49
C ARG A 339 0.36 -5.08 31.39
N ILE A 340 0.58 -6.38 31.64
CA ILE A 340 1.90 -7.01 31.48
C ILE A 340 2.45 -6.82 30.07
N GLU A 341 1.58 -7.02 29.06
CA GLU A 341 1.97 -6.87 27.65
C GLU A 341 2.22 -5.42 27.24
N LEU A 342 1.62 -4.45 27.93
CA LEU A 342 1.80 -3.02 27.68
C LEU A 342 3.03 -2.45 28.41
N GLU A 343 3.17 -2.74 29.70
CA GLU A 343 4.24 -2.20 30.56
C GLU A 343 5.60 -2.81 30.23
N GLY A 344 5.69 -4.14 30.26
CA GLY A 344 6.93 -4.87 30.05
C GLY A 344 7.74 -5.14 31.32
N ARG A 345 9.00 -4.70 31.34
CA ARG A 345 9.96 -4.96 32.41
C ARG A 345 9.58 -4.21 33.70
N PRO A 346 9.89 -4.77 34.88
CA PRO A 346 10.60 -6.02 35.12
C PRO A 346 9.70 -7.26 35.12
N VAL A 347 8.40 -7.13 34.81
CA VAL A 347 7.44 -8.25 34.89
C VAL A 347 7.66 -9.24 33.74
N THR A 348 8.09 -8.75 32.57
CA THR A 348 8.48 -9.55 31.40
C THR A 348 10.00 -9.61 31.23
N PRO A 349 10.54 -10.63 30.54
CA PRO A 349 11.98 -10.71 30.25
C PRO A 349 12.43 -9.68 29.19
N THR A 350 11.53 -9.27 28.30
CA THR A 350 11.78 -8.29 27.22
C THR A 350 11.02 -7.00 27.49
N PRO A 351 11.53 -5.84 27.04
CA PRO A 351 10.74 -4.61 27.11
C PRO A 351 9.45 -4.73 26.29
N LYS A 352 8.48 -3.87 26.60
CA LYS A 352 7.24 -3.71 25.85
C LYS A 352 7.03 -2.25 25.47
N MET A 353 5.81 -1.90 25.05
CA MET A 353 5.49 -0.62 24.43
C MET A 353 5.87 0.59 25.29
N HIS A 354 5.57 0.51 26.59
CA HIS A 354 5.92 1.52 27.57
C HIS A 354 7.45 1.70 27.65
N ASP A 355 8.17 0.62 28.00
CA ASP A 355 9.63 0.66 28.14
C ASP A 355 10.32 1.11 26.83
N ALA A 356 9.85 0.60 25.70
CA ALA A 356 10.49 0.78 24.41
C ALA A 356 10.47 2.25 23.98
N ALA A 357 9.38 2.97 24.19
CA ALA A 357 9.31 4.38 23.85
C ALA A 357 10.21 5.24 24.76
N HIS A 358 10.25 4.93 26.06
CA HIS A 358 11.17 5.58 27.00
C HIS A 358 12.63 5.39 26.58
N VAL A 359 13.04 4.14 26.33
CA VAL A 359 14.44 3.83 26.00
C VAL A 359 14.81 4.28 24.58
N LEU A 360 13.86 4.31 23.65
CA LEU A 360 14.08 4.79 22.28
C LEU A 360 14.46 6.26 22.25
N VAL A 361 13.85 7.12 23.07
CA VAL A 361 14.20 8.55 23.11
C VAL A 361 15.55 8.77 23.79
N GLY A 362 15.92 7.89 24.72
CA GLY A 362 17.18 7.99 25.45
C GLY A 362 17.18 9.13 26.47
N GLY A 363 18.34 9.43 27.02
CA GLY A 363 18.62 10.52 27.96
C GLY A 363 17.61 10.57 29.11
N ASP A 364 17.01 11.74 29.30
CA ASP A 364 16.03 11.97 30.37
C ASP A 364 14.83 11.03 30.26
N MET A 365 14.26 10.84 29.06
CA MET A 365 13.11 9.93 28.83
C MET A 365 13.38 8.49 29.23
N SER A 366 14.61 8.02 29.08
CA SER A 366 14.97 6.64 29.38
C SER A 366 15.09 6.37 30.88
N ASN A 367 15.15 7.42 31.70
CA ASN A 367 15.35 7.29 33.13
C ASN A 367 14.02 7.09 33.87
N PHE A 368 13.94 6.03 34.67
CA PHE A 368 12.73 5.71 35.42
C PHE A 368 12.22 6.84 36.36
N TYR A 369 13.12 7.63 36.94
CA TYR A 369 12.79 8.68 37.92
C TYR A 369 12.62 10.06 37.29
N SER A 370 13.45 10.38 36.30
CA SER A 370 13.48 11.70 35.67
C SER A 370 12.82 11.74 34.28
N SER A 371 12.18 10.67 33.81
CA SER A 371 11.53 10.64 32.48
C SER A 371 10.47 11.72 32.31
N VAL A 372 9.78 12.10 33.38
CA VAL A 372 8.78 13.18 33.37
C VAL A 372 9.35 14.53 32.98
N ALA A 373 10.69 14.70 33.08
CA ALA A 373 11.37 15.93 32.73
C ALA A 373 11.41 16.17 31.22
N ASP A 374 11.34 15.10 30.40
CA ASP A 374 11.17 15.27 28.96
C ASP A 374 9.69 15.50 28.64
N PRO A 375 9.34 16.58 27.92
CA PRO A 375 7.95 16.87 27.54
C PRO A 375 7.23 15.74 26.79
N LEU A 376 7.97 14.85 26.12
CA LEU A 376 7.40 13.70 25.43
C LEU A 376 6.78 12.67 26.39
N PHE A 377 7.08 12.72 27.69
CA PHE A 377 6.49 11.83 28.69
C PHE A 377 4.97 11.86 28.68
N ILE A 378 4.37 13.07 28.66
CA ILE A 378 2.91 13.23 28.69
C ILE A 378 2.29 12.64 27.43
N LEU A 379 2.86 12.93 26.27
CA LEU A 379 2.37 12.40 24.99
C LEU A 379 2.57 10.88 24.89
N HIS A 380 3.65 10.38 25.52
CA HIS A 380 3.91 8.96 25.63
C HIS A 380 2.77 8.26 26.38
N HIS A 381 2.52 8.71 27.61
CA HIS A 381 1.49 8.15 28.48
C HIS A 381 0.07 8.40 27.97
N ALA A 382 -0.19 9.48 27.25
CA ALA A 382 -1.48 9.71 26.59
C ALA A 382 -1.79 8.65 25.53
N ASN A 383 -0.79 8.13 24.81
CA ASN A 383 -1.01 7.04 23.86
C ASN A 383 -1.16 5.68 24.56
N LEU A 384 -0.45 5.44 25.68
CA LEU A 384 -0.70 4.26 26.52
C LEU A 384 -2.14 4.27 27.07
N ASP A 385 -2.62 5.45 27.49
CA ASP A 385 -3.98 5.62 27.97
C ASP A 385 -5.03 5.38 26.88
N ARG A 386 -4.77 5.88 25.66
CA ARG A 386 -5.56 5.56 24.46
C ARG A 386 -5.65 4.06 24.22
N ILE A 387 -4.52 3.35 24.26
CA ILE A 387 -4.48 1.89 24.04
C ILE A 387 -5.28 1.16 25.13
N TRP A 388 -5.18 1.61 26.39
CA TRP A 388 -5.99 1.07 27.48
C TRP A 388 -7.49 1.33 27.27
N TRP A 389 -7.87 2.53 26.85
CA TRP A 389 -9.25 2.85 26.52
C TRP A 389 -9.79 1.97 25.39
N VAL A 390 -9.02 1.78 24.32
CA VAL A 390 -9.37 0.84 23.24
C VAL A 390 -9.61 -0.57 23.79
N TRP A 391 -8.72 -1.06 24.66
CA TRP A 391 -8.90 -2.37 25.30
C TRP A 391 -10.19 -2.45 26.13
N GLN A 392 -10.52 -1.41 26.90
CA GLN A 392 -11.76 -1.30 27.67
C GLN A 392 -13.00 -1.36 26.74
N GLN A 393 -12.97 -0.64 25.62
CA GLN A 393 -14.09 -0.55 24.66
C GLN A 393 -14.36 -1.82 23.84
N ILE A 394 -13.42 -2.77 23.77
CA ILE A 394 -13.67 -4.06 23.11
C ILE A 394 -14.75 -4.88 23.84
N LYS A 395 -14.80 -4.81 25.19
CA LYS A 395 -15.80 -5.50 26.03
C LYS A 395 -16.15 -4.63 27.25
N PRO A 396 -16.82 -3.48 27.08
CA PRO A 396 -16.96 -2.46 28.13
C PRO A 396 -17.69 -3.00 29.37
N ALA A 397 -18.72 -3.84 29.18
CA ALA A 397 -19.47 -4.47 30.27
C ALA A 397 -18.60 -5.33 31.21
N LYS A 398 -17.44 -5.82 30.75
CA LYS A 398 -16.50 -6.59 31.56
C LYS A 398 -15.25 -5.78 31.95
N ARG A 399 -14.74 -4.98 31.02
CA ARG A 399 -13.40 -4.38 31.09
C ARG A 399 -13.36 -2.97 31.64
N LEU A 400 -14.47 -2.22 31.59
CA LEU A 400 -14.47 -0.80 31.95
C LEU A 400 -13.95 -0.58 33.38
N TYR A 401 -14.36 -1.42 34.32
CA TYR A 401 -13.92 -1.36 35.72
C TYR A 401 -13.09 -2.59 36.13
N GLU A 402 -12.53 -3.31 35.16
CA GLU A 402 -11.64 -4.45 35.45
C GLU A 402 -10.30 -3.93 35.95
N ILE A 403 -9.91 -4.36 37.16
CA ILE A 403 -8.67 -3.97 37.80
C ILE A 403 -8.13 -5.14 38.61
N THR A 404 -6.83 -5.41 38.48
CA THR A 404 -6.12 -6.47 39.21
C THR A 404 -4.65 -6.07 39.34
N GLY A 405 -3.98 -6.58 40.38
CA GLY A 405 -2.53 -6.41 40.56
C GLY A 405 -2.20 -5.88 41.94
N ARG A 406 -0.91 -5.94 42.28
CA ARG A 406 -0.39 -5.54 43.59
C ARG A 406 -0.17 -4.04 43.69
N SER A 407 -0.26 -3.52 44.91
CA SER A 407 0.00 -2.14 45.31
C SER A 407 1.48 -1.82 45.47
N THR A 408 2.35 -2.84 45.51
CA THR A 408 3.82 -2.76 45.52
C THR A 408 4.44 -4.03 44.84
N VAL A 409 5.59 -3.90 44.16
CA VAL A 409 6.36 -5.00 43.52
C VAL A 409 6.99 -5.90 44.59
N ALA A 410 7.59 -5.30 45.63
CA ALA A 410 8.19 -5.98 46.76
C ALA A 410 7.28 -5.90 48.01
N PRO A 411 7.19 -6.96 48.83
CA PRO A 411 6.43 -6.92 50.07
C PRO A 411 6.86 -5.80 51.03
N PRO A 412 5.94 -5.29 51.88
CA PRO A 412 4.53 -5.65 51.95
C PRO A 412 3.71 -5.02 50.80
N TYR A 413 2.83 -5.83 50.18
CA TYR A 413 1.85 -5.38 49.16
C TYR A 413 0.43 -5.76 49.56
N THR A 414 -0.53 -5.05 48.99
CA THR A 414 -1.96 -5.37 49.00
C THR A 414 -2.45 -5.46 47.56
N ASP A 415 -3.53 -6.19 47.28
CA ASP A 415 -4.14 -6.15 45.96
C ASP A 415 -4.94 -4.86 45.79
N VAL A 416 -4.76 -4.18 44.65
CA VAL A 416 -5.50 -2.95 44.38
C VAL A 416 -6.97 -3.27 44.11
N THR A 417 -7.83 -2.35 44.53
CA THR A 417 -9.27 -2.40 44.27
C THR A 417 -9.70 -1.08 43.65
N LEU A 418 -10.94 -1.02 43.19
CA LEU A 418 -11.54 0.23 42.71
C LEU A 418 -11.55 1.37 43.76
N ASP A 419 -11.43 1.03 45.05
CA ASP A 419 -11.39 1.96 46.18
C ASP A 419 -9.97 2.28 46.66
N PHE A 420 -8.95 1.81 45.94
CA PHE A 420 -7.56 2.15 46.20
C PHE A 420 -7.29 3.63 45.88
N ASP A 421 -6.53 4.31 46.75
CA ASP A 421 -6.14 5.71 46.59
C ASP A 421 -4.91 5.84 45.69
N LEU A 422 -5.07 6.61 44.62
CA LEU A 422 -4.01 7.07 43.75
C LEU A 422 -3.44 8.35 44.37
N ASP A 423 -2.24 8.25 44.93
CA ASP A 423 -1.55 9.37 45.54
C ASP A 423 -0.85 10.24 44.49
N PHE A 424 -1.13 11.55 44.53
CA PHE A 424 -0.49 12.59 43.72
C PHE A 424 0.24 13.64 44.58
N GLY A 425 0.28 13.43 45.91
CA GLY A 425 0.74 14.34 46.97
C GLY A 425 0.67 15.82 46.63
N ALA A 426 1.82 16.47 46.40
CA ALA A 426 1.83 17.92 46.22
C ALA A 426 1.14 18.40 44.92
N LEU A 427 1.02 17.53 43.92
CA LEU A 427 0.42 17.89 42.62
C LEU A 427 -1.11 18.03 42.68
N ALA A 428 -1.77 17.15 43.43
CA ALA A 428 -3.22 17.13 43.52
C ALA A 428 -3.70 16.27 44.70
N PRO A 429 -4.94 16.48 45.18
CA PRO A 429 -5.61 15.53 46.07
C PRO A 429 -5.67 14.12 45.47
N SER A 430 -5.60 13.11 46.32
CA SER A 430 -5.69 11.70 45.90
C SER A 430 -7.02 11.40 45.19
N LEU A 431 -6.96 10.54 44.17
CA LEU A 431 -8.15 10.04 43.46
C LEU A 431 -8.32 8.56 43.71
N LYS A 432 -9.55 8.06 43.74
CA LYS A 432 -9.81 6.62 43.74
C LYS A 432 -9.66 6.05 42.34
N ILE A 433 -9.17 4.80 42.23
CA ILE A 433 -9.11 4.09 40.94
C ILE A 433 -10.45 4.16 40.19
N ARG A 434 -11.58 3.93 40.86
CA ARG A 434 -12.92 4.00 40.24
C ARG A 434 -13.21 5.31 39.50
N GLN A 435 -12.64 6.43 39.95
CA GLN A 435 -12.90 7.75 39.37
C GLN A 435 -12.21 7.91 38.01
N VAL A 436 -11.10 7.22 37.78
CA VAL A 436 -10.33 7.35 36.53
C VAL A 436 -10.59 6.21 35.54
N MET A 437 -11.41 5.21 35.89
CA MET A 437 -11.67 4.07 35.00
C MET A 437 -12.45 4.46 33.73
N ASN A 438 -13.38 5.41 33.82
CA ASN A 438 -14.22 5.85 32.70
C ASN A 438 -13.84 7.26 32.26
N ILE A 439 -13.27 7.40 31.05
CA ILE A 439 -12.81 8.70 30.54
C ILE A 439 -13.96 9.65 30.18
N HIS A 440 -15.20 9.15 30.05
CA HIS A 440 -16.38 9.97 29.77
C HIS A 440 -17.05 10.54 31.03
N GLU A 441 -16.56 10.19 32.23
CA GLU A 441 -17.10 10.68 33.50
C GLU A 441 -16.12 11.63 34.17
N ALA A 442 -16.64 12.53 35.01
CA ALA A 442 -15.79 13.35 35.86
C ALA A 442 -14.96 12.45 36.79
N PRO A 443 -13.67 12.73 37.02
CA PRO A 443 -12.93 13.97 36.76
C PRO A 443 -12.35 14.16 35.35
N ALA A 444 -12.45 13.18 34.45
CA ALA A 444 -11.88 13.19 33.10
C ALA A 444 -12.75 14.00 32.11
N CYS A 445 -13.72 13.36 31.48
CA CYS A 445 -14.60 13.91 30.44
C CYS A 445 -13.89 14.26 29.11
N TYR A 446 -13.21 13.27 28.51
CA TYR A 446 -12.57 13.39 27.18
C TYR A 446 -12.78 12.12 26.33
N THR A 447 -12.46 12.21 25.03
CA THR A 447 -12.35 11.04 24.13
C THR A 447 -11.08 11.13 23.30
N TYR A 448 -10.58 9.98 22.86
CA TYR A 448 -9.56 9.91 21.81
C TYR A 448 -10.22 9.96 20.43
N VAL A 449 -9.58 10.66 19.50
CA VAL A 449 -10.02 10.82 18.10
C VAL A 449 -9.01 10.17 17.17
#